data_AF-A0A646KJG6-F1
#
_entry.id   AF-A0A646KJG6-F1
#
_cell.length_a   1.000
_cell.length_b   1.000
_cell.length_c   1.000
_cell.angle_alpha   90.00
_cell.angle_beta   90.00
_cell.angle_gamma   90.00
#
_symmetry.space_group_name_H-M   'P 1'
#
loop_
_entity.id
_entity.type
_entity.pdbx_description
1 polymer ?
#
loop_
_entity_poly.entity_id
_entity_poly.type
_entity_poly.pdbx_seq_one_letter_code
_entity_poly.pdbx_strand_id
1 'polypeptide(L)' 'MMRHNLPEGAWQKSSYSGDNRGTCIETQPTDDHRVAVGDSKARALGAHTFAPGPWQSFVTAVSEGTL' A
#
# COMPACT_ATOMS: atom_id res chain seq x y z
N MET A 1 -5.09 8.23 7.70
CA MET A 1 -5.62 9.34 6.88
C MET A 1 -5.54 8.96 5.41
N MET A 2 -6.42 9.49 4.56
CA MET A 2 -6.32 9.29 3.11
C MET A 2 -5.48 10.39 2.45
N ARG A 3 -4.67 10.03 1.46
CA ARG A 3 -3.83 10.92 0.66
C ARG A 3 -4.10 10.73 -0.83
N HIS A 4 -4.10 11.84 -1.56
CA HIS A 4 -4.31 11.90 -3.01
C HIS A 4 -3.05 12.43 -3.70
N ASN A 5 -3.01 12.36 -5.03
CA ASN A 5 -1.92 12.89 -5.87
C ASN A 5 -0.52 12.32 -5.53
N LEU A 6 -0.46 11.03 -5.21
CA LEU A 6 0.79 10.31 -4.98
C LEU A 6 1.49 10.00 -6.32
N PRO A 7 2.83 10.03 -6.39
CA PRO A 7 3.58 9.72 -7.61
C PRO A 7 3.23 8.35 -8.19
N GLU A 8 2.85 8.30 -9.47
CA GLU A 8 2.43 7.06 -10.13
C GLU A 8 3.59 6.05 -10.25
N GLY A 9 4.81 6.51 -10.48
CA GLY A 9 5.99 5.65 -10.64
C GLY A 9 6.57 5.08 -9.35
N ALA A 10 6.09 5.50 -8.18
CA ALA A 10 6.62 5.06 -6.89
C ALA A 10 5.93 3.80 -6.33
N TRP A 11 4.82 3.38 -6.95
CA TRP A 11 4.04 2.23 -6.51
C TRP A 11 4.80 0.92 -6.70
N GLN A 12 4.84 0.14 -5.62
CA GLN A 12 5.40 -1.20 -5.58
C GLN A 12 4.25 -2.20 -5.52
N LYS A 13 4.14 -3.00 -6.58
CA LYS A 13 3.23 -4.14 -6.67
C LYS A 13 3.90 -5.36 -6.05
N SER A 14 3.14 -6.15 -5.29
CA SER A 14 3.63 -7.42 -4.75
C SER A 14 4.01 -8.38 -5.87
N SER A 15 5.11 -9.11 -5.72
CA SER A 15 5.53 -10.16 -6.66
C SER A 15 4.54 -11.33 -6.74
N TYR A 16 3.71 -11.53 -5.71
CA TYR A 16 2.62 -12.52 -5.68
C TYR A 16 1.38 -12.07 -6.46
N SER A 17 1.34 -10.80 -6.88
CA SER A 17 0.26 -10.29 -7.70
C SER A 17 0.55 -10.57 -9.17
N GLY A 18 -0.02 -11.67 -9.69
CA GLY A 18 0.05 -12.02 -11.11
C GLY A 18 -0.69 -11.02 -12.02
N ASP A 19 -1.03 -11.47 -13.23
CA ASP A 19 -1.78 -10.69 -14.24
C ASP A 19 -3.28 -10.57 -13.93
N ASN A 20 -3.61 -10.39 -12.65
CA ASN A 20 -4.97 -10.17 -12.17
C ASN A 20 -5.50 -8.77 -12.53
N ARG A 21 -5.16 -8.21 -13.70
CA ARG A 21 -5.73 -6.97 -14.28
C ARG A 21 -5.82 -5.80 -13.28
N GLY A 22 -4.77 -5.59 -12.50
CA GLY A 22 -4.71 -4.50 -11.53
C GLY A 22 -5.59 -4.67 -10.30
N THR A 23 -5.96 -5.89 -9.89
CA THR A 23 -6.73 -6.16 -8.66
C THR A 23 -5.84 -6.28 -7.42
N CYS A 24 -4.92 -5.33 -7.26
CA CYS A 24 -3.84 -5.45 -6.29
C CYS A 24 -3.90 -4.32 -5.27
N ILE A 25 -3.55 -4.66 -4.03
CA ILE A 25 -3.14 -3.66 -3.05
C ILE A 25 -1.66 -3.39 -3.28
N GLU A 26 -1.33 -2.13 -3.49
CA GLU A 26 0.03 -1.66 -3.76
C GLU A 26 0.45 -0.69 -2.67
N THR A 27 1.77 -0.59 -2.48
CA THR A 27 2.34 0.31 -1.48
C THR A 27 3.34 1.27 -2.10
N GLN A 28 3.51 2.45 -1.51
CA GLN A 28 4.65 3.32 -1.82
C GLN A 28 5.11 4.07 -0.56
N PRO A 29 6.40 4.40 -0.45
CA PRO A 29 6.87 5.36 0.53
C PRO A 29 6.37 6.77 0.17
N THR A 30 6.15 7.59 1.19
CA THR A 30 5.85 9.02 1.02
C THR A 30 7.02 9.89 1.44
N ASP A 31 7.02 11.14 1.00
CA ASP A 31 7.97 12.20 1.35
C ASP A 31 8.10 12.43 2.86
N ASP A 32 6.99 12.30 3.60
CA ASP A 32 6.93 12.39 5.07
C ASP A 32 7.14 11.04 5.79
N HIS A 33 7.86 10.10 5.15
CA HIS A 33 8.25 8.81 5.72
C HIS A 33 7.08 7.94 6.20
N ARG A 34 5.95 7.97 5.49
CA ARG A 34 4.80 7.09 5.73
C ARG A 34 4.73 6.01 4.66
N VAL A 35 3.89 5.02 4.91
CA VAL A 35 3.54 4.00 3.92
C VAL A 35 2.14 4.30 3.41
N ALA A 36 2.03 4.63 2.13
CA ALA A 36 0.74 4.73 1.45
C ALA A 36 0.34 3.36 0.91
N VAL A 37 -0.91 2.97 1.13
CA VAL A 37 -1.52 1.71 0.71
C VAL A 37 -2.73 2.05 -0.13
N GLY A 38 -2.73 1.64 -1.39
CA GLY A 38 -3.81 1.95 -2.33
C GLY A 38 -4.20 0.76 -3.18
N ASP A 39 -5.42 0.81 -3.69
CA ASP A 39 -5.96 -0.15 -4.65
C ASP A 39 -5.61 0.31 -6.08
N SER A 40 -4.94 -0.54 -6.86
CA SER A 40 -4.56 -0.18 -8.24
C SER A 40 -5.77 0.17 -9.11
N LYS A 41 -6.97 -0.37 -8.82
CA LYS A 41 -8.21 -0.08 -9.57
C LYS A 41 -8.86 1.24 -9.21
N ALA A 42 -8.54 1.77 -8.04
CA ALA A 42 -9.25 2.91 -7.46
C ALA A 42 -8.29 4.05 -7.10
N ARG A 43 -7.24 4.27 -7.91
CA ARG A 43 -6.21 5.30 -7.65
C ARG A 43 -6.77 6.70 -7.39
N ALA A 44 -7.83 7.05 -8.10
CA ALA A 44 -8.50 8.35 -7.95
C ALA A 44 -9.12 8.57 -6.57
N LEU A 45 -9.45 7.49 -5.83
CA LEU A 45 -9.98 7.57 -4.47
C LEU A 45 -8.89 7.80 -3.42
N GLY A 46 -7.63 7.88 -3.83
CA GLY A 46 -6.49 8.05 -2.95
C GLY A 46 -6.00 6.76 -2.31
N ALA A 47 -5.15 6.92 -1.29
CA ALA A 47 -4.50 5.83 -0.57
C ALA A 47 -4.52 6.09 0.94
N HIS A 48 -4.66 5.04 1.74
CA HIS A 48 -4.51 5.14 3.18
C HIS A 48 -3.03 5.22 3.56
N THR A 49 -2.66 6.17 4.41
CA THR A 49 -1.28 6.31 4.89
C THR A 49 -1.14 5.87 6.34
N PHE A 50 -0.11 5.08 6.62
CA PHE A 50 0.23 4.55 7.94
C PHE A 50 1.62 5.00 8.36
N ALA A 51 1.85 5.13 9.67
CA ALA A 51 3.21 5.26 10.17
C ALA A 51 3.97 3.94 9.97
N PRO A 52 5.31 3.95 9.77
CA PRO A 52 6.07 2.75 9.47
C PRO A 52 5.94 1.63 10.52
N GLY A 53 5.99 1.98 11.81
CA GLY A 53 5.90 1.01 12.91
C GLY A 53 4.60 0.20 12.89
N PRO A 54 3.42 0.85 12.99
CA PRO A 54 2.13 0.16 12.91
C PRO A 54 1.93 -0.65 11.61
N TRP A 55 2.40 -0.13 10.46
CA TRP A 55 2.34 -0.87 9.20
C TRP A 55 3.15 -2.16 9.26
N GLN A 56 4.39 -2.09 9.77
CA GLN A 56 5.23 -3.26 9.93
C GLN A 56 4.61 -4.29 10.88
N SER A 57 4.07 -3.86 12.03
CA SER A 57 3.38 -4.75 12.97
C SER A 57 2.19 -5.46 12.32
N PHE A 58 1.39 -4.74 11.53
CA PHE A 58 0.27 -5.33 10.78
C PHE A 58 0.74 -6.39 9.79
N VAL A 59 1.73 -6.08 8.95
CA VAL A 59 2.27 -7.02 7.95
C VAL A 59 2.82 -8.28 8.63
N THR A 60 3.58 -8.13 9.72
CA THR A 60 4.09 -9.25 10.50
C THR A 60 2.95 -10.13 11.03
N ALA A 61 1.94 -9.55 11.67
CA ALA A 61 0.83 -10.31 12.22
C ALA A 61 0.04 -11.08 11.14
N VAL A 62 -0.23 -10.45 9.99
CA VAL A 62 -0.89 -11.11 8.85
C VAL A 62 -0.03 -12.25 8.30
N SER A 63 1.29 -12.05 8.20
CA SER A 63 2.21 -13.08 7.67
C SER A 63 2.35 -14.29 8.59
N GLU A 64 2.20 -14.09 9.90
CA GLU A 64 2.25 -15.13 10.93
C GLU A 64 0.87 -15.78 11.20
N GLY A 65 -0.21 -15.24 10.63
CA GLY A 65 -1.57 -15.71 10.87
C GLY A 65 -2.09 -15.41 12.28
N THR A 66 -1.62 -14.32 12.89
CA THR A 66 -1.93 -13.93 14.28
C THR A 66 -2.92 -12.76 14.38
N LEU A 67 -3.47 -12.33 13.24
CA LEU A 67 -4.47 -11.26 13.13
C LEU A 67 -5.89 -11.82 13.06
#